data_AF-A0A542CTH1-F1
#
_entry.id   AF-A0A542CTH1-F1
#
_cell.length_a   1.000
_cell.length_b   1.000
_cell.length_c   1.000
_cell.angle_alpha   90.00
_cell.angle_beta   90.00
_cell.angle_gamma   90.00
#
_symmetry.space_group_name_H-M   'P 1'
#
loop_
_entity.id
_entity.type
_entity.pdbx_description
1 polymer ?
#
loop_
_entity_poly.entity_id
_entity_poly.type
_entity_poly.pdbx_seq_one_letter_code
_entity_poly.pdbx_strand_id
1 'polypeptide(L)'
;MRRWLRVGLGFLAATQIVVGVWALFFPARFFALEVVGMGMAYNEHLMRDYGAMTLASAVVLGAATIHMGPWMTRTALVMYLTWAVPHFFVHLTMLDHLGPSTATLLMVALGLAIALPAGLLVLTERRLRPL
;
A
#
# COMPACT_ATOMS: atom_id res chain seq x y z
N MET A 1 13.36 13.19 12.64
CA MET A 1 13.44 12.25 11.48
C MET A 1 13.06 10.82 11.84
N ARG A 2 13.68 10.16 12.82
CA ARG A 2 13.35 8.75 13.18
C ARG A 2 11.88 8.55 13.58
N ARG A 3 11.28 9.51 14.29
CA ARG A 3 9.84 9.51 14.64
C ARG A 3 8.96 9.52 13.39
N TRP A 4 9.27 10.36 12.40
CA TRP A 4 8.53 10.44 11.14
C TRP A 4 8.59 9.14 10.33
N LEU A 5 9.78 8.52 10.23
CA LEU A 5 9.93 7.20 9.60
C LEU A 5 9.08 6.14 10.31
N ARG A 6 9.13 6.10 11.65
CA ARG A 6 8.34 5.13 12.43
C ARG A 6 6.85 5.34 12.27
N VAL A 7 6.37 6.59 12.32
CA VAL A 7 4.95 6.91 12.12
C VAL A 7 4.51 6.53 10.70
N GLY A 8 5.31 6.87 9.68
CA GLY A 8 5.01 6.53 8.29
C GLY A 8 4.96 5.02 8.04
N LEU A 9 5.96 4.26 8.50
CA LEU A 9 5.96 2.80 8.39
C LEU A 9 4.78 2.18 9.16
N GLY A 10 4.49 2.68 10.36
CA GLY A 10 3.37 2.20 11.16
C GLY A 10 2.02 2.47 10.49
N PHE A 11 1.87 3.64 9.86
CA PHE A 11 0.68 3.98 9.08
C PHE A 11 0.51 3.06 7.86
N LEU A 12 1.59 2.79 7.11
CA LEU A 12 1.56 1.85 6.00
C LEU A 12 1.20 0.43 6.49
N ALA A 13 1.80 -0.02 7.59
CA ALA A 13 1.51 -1.33 8.18
C ALA A 13 0.04 -1.45 8.59
N ALA A 14 -0.49 -0.45 9.31
CA ALA A 14 -1.88 -0.44 9.74
C ALA A 14 -2.85 -0.47 8.55
N THR A 15 -2.55 0.28 7.48
CA THR A 15 -3.35 0.28 6.25
C THR A 15 -3.39 -1.12 5.62
N GLN A 16 -2.23 -1.77 5.51
CA GLN A 16 -2.14 -3.14 4.95
C GLN A 16 -2.86 -4.17 5.84
N ILE A 17 -2.84 -4.01 7.17
CA ILE A 17 -3.64 -4.85 8.08
C ILE A 17 -5.13 -4.69 7.79
N VAL A 18 -5.64 -3.45 7.75
CA VAL A 18 -7.07 -3.19 7.53
C VAL A 18 -7.52 -3.73 6.17
N VAL A 19 -6.78 -3.42 5.10
CA VAL A 19 -7.09 -3.89 3.74
C VAL A 19 -6.99 -5.41 3.66
N GLY A 20 -5.92 -5.99 4.19
CA GLY A 20 -5.65 -7.43 4.12
C GLY A 20 -6.68 -8.25 4.89
N VAL A 21 -7.04 -7.83 6.12
CA VAL A 21 -8.10 -8.48 6.91
C VAL A 21 -9.44 -8.40 6.19
N TRP A 22 -9.81 -7.24 5.64
CA TRP A 22 -11.08 -7.11 4.93
C TRP A 22 -11.11 -8.00 3.69
N ALA A 23 -10.10 -7.93 2.83
CA ALA A 23 -10.00 -8.74 1.62
C ALA A 23 -9.98 -10.25 1.90
N LEU A 24 -9.31 -10.68 2.98
CA LEU A 24 -9.19 -12.10 3.31
C LEU A 24 -10.48 -12.69 3.91
N PHE A 25 -11.07 -12.01 4.89
CA PHE A 25 -12.19 -12.55 5.66
C PHE A 25 -13.57 -12.11 5.15
N PHE A 26 -13.66 -10.98 4.46
CA PHE A 26 -14.90 -10.46 3.87
C PHE A 26 -14.73 -10.10 2.39
N PRO A 27 -14.22 -11.03 1.55
CA PRO A 27 -13.80 -10.74 0.17
C PRO A 27 -14.92 -10.18 -0.70
N ALA A 28 -16.15 -10.71 -0.59
CA ALA A 28 -17.28 -10.23 -1.38
C ALA A 28 -17.67 -8.77 -1.06
N ARG A 29 -17.58 -8.37 0.23
CA ARG A 29 -17.86 -6.99 0.64
C ARG A 29 -16.75 -6.03 0.22
N PHE A 30 -15.51 -6.48 0.27
CA PHE A 30 -14.37 -5.69 -0.21
C PHE A 30 -14.45 -5.48 -1.72
N PHE A 31 -14.77 -6.54 -2.47
CA PHE A 31 -14.92 -6.51 -3.93
C PHE A 31 -16.10 -5.64 -4.39
N ALA A 32 -17.17 -5.53 -3.60
CA ALA A 32 -18.33 -4.71 -3.92
C ALA A 32 -18.05 -3.20 -3.96
N LEU A 33 -16.88 -2.75 -3.45
CA LEU A 33 -16.45 -1.36 -3.63
C LEU A 33 -16.11 -1.13 -5.11
N GLU A 34 -16.70 -0.11 -5.75
CA GLU A 34 -16.49 0.18 -7.18
C GLU A 34 -15.00 0.36 -7.53
N VAL A 35 -14.23 0.95 -6.62
CA VAL A 35 -12.79 1.14 -6.77
C VAL A 35 -11.98 -0.14 -6.63
N VAL A 36 -12.56 -1.24 -6.16
CA VAL A 36 -11.92 -2.56 -6.04
C VAL A 36 -12.42 -3.50 -7.13
N GLY A 37 -13.75 -3.67 -7.25
CA GLY A 37 -14.35 -4.61 -8.19
C GLY A 37 -14.18 -4.22 -9.66
N MET A 38 -14.07 -2.91 -9.94
CA MET A 38 -13.78 -2.37 -11.28
C MET A 38 -14.68 -2.89 -12.42
N GLY A 39 -15.95 -3.21 -12.11
CA GLY A 39 -16.89 -3.80 -13.08
C GLY A 39 -16.54 -5.22 -13.52
N MET A 40 -15.53 -5.85 -12.91
CA MET A 40 -15.04 -7.19 -13.24
C MET A 40 -15.89 -8.28 -12.57
N ALA A 41 -15.77 -9.51 -13.07
CA ALA A 41 -16.38 -10.67 -12.43
C ALA A 41 -15.67 -11.01 -11.10
N TYR A 42 -16.46 -11.33 -10.07
CA TYR A 42 -15.94 -11.70 -8.75
C TYR A 42 -15.20 -13.04 -8.77
N ASN A 43 -14.02 -13.08 -8.16
CA ASN A 43 -13.24 -14.29 -7.91
C ASN A 43 -12.80 -14.33 -6.43
N GLU A 44 -13.43 -15.21 -5.65
CA GLU A 44 -13.16 -15.33 -4.21
C GLU A 44 -11.73 -15.75 -3.90
N HIS A 45 -11.16 -16.68 -4.69
CA HIS A 45 -9.80 -17.16 -4.51
C HIS A 45 -8.80 -16.01 -4.68
N LEU A 46 -8.89 -15.27 -5.79
CA LEU A 46 -8.00 -14.15 -6.06
C LEU A 46 -8.11 -13.05 -4.98
N MET A 47 -9.32 -12.79 -4.49
CA MET A 47 -9.54 -11.78 -3.46
C MET A 47 -8.90 -12.19 -2.12
N ARG A 48 -9.00 -13.47 -1.76
CA ARG A 48 -8.36 -14.00 -0.55
C ARG A 48 -6.83 -14.01 -0.68
N ASP A 49 -6.30 -14.39 -1.83
CA ASP A 49 -4.85 -14.35 -2.09
C ASP A 49 -4.31 -12.92 -1.97
N TYR A 50 -5.01 -11.95 -2.57
CA TYR A 50 -4.66 -10.53 -2.43
C TYR A 50 -4.66 -10.10 -0.95
N GLY A 51 -5.69 -10.49 -0.18
CA GLY A 51 -5.75 -10.21 1.25
C GLY A 51 -4.59 -10.84 2.03
N ALA A 52 -4.28 -12.10 1.77
CA ALA A 52 -3.15 -12.81 2.39
C ALA A 52 -1.79 -12.18 2.06
N MET A 53 -1.56 -11.81 0.79
CA MET A 53 -0.33 -11.12 0.36
C MET A 53 -0.22 -9.71 0.96
N THR A 54 -1.34 -9.00 1.10
CA THR A 54 -1.40 -7.70 1.77
C THR A 54 -1.05 -7.83 3.26
N LEU A 55 -1.52 -8.88 3.94
CA LEU A 55 -1.10 -9.17 5.32
C LEU A 55 0.38 -9.53 5.44
N ALA A 56 0.93 -10.28 4.47
CA ALA A 56 2.36 -10.57 4.43
C ALA A 56 3.20 -9.28 4.32
N SER A 57 2.76 -8.30 3.51
CA SER A 57 3.41 -6.99 3.41
C SER A 57 3.36 -6.23 4.75
N ALA A 58 2.25 -6.32 5.47
CA ALA A 58 2.06 -5.69 6.78
C ALA A 58 3.07 -6.20 7.82
N VAL A 59 3.40 -7.49 7.79
CA VAL A 59 4.42 -8.08 8.69
C VAL A 59 5.78 -7.42 8.48
N VAL A 60 6.20 -7.24 7.21
CA VAL A 60 7.48 -6.62 6.87
C VAL A 60 7.52 -5.15 7.29
N LEU A 61 6.44 -4.39 7.02
CA LEU A 61 6.31 -2.99 7.44
C LEU A 61 6.27 -2.85 8.97
N GLY A 62 5.57 -3.75 9.65
CA GLY A 62 5.51 -3.81 11.11
C GLY A 62 6.87 -4.08 11.73
N ALA A 63 7.61 -5.06 11.21
CA ALA A 63 8.97 -5.35 11.63
C ALA A 63 9.90 -4.14 11.43
N ALA A 64 9.80 -3.46 10.28
CA ALA A 64 10.54 -2.22 10.03
C ALA A 64 10.18 -1.11 11.02
N THR A 65 8.90 -0.97 11.36
CA THR A 65 8.40 0.00 12.35
C THR A 65 9.00 -0.22 13.74
N ILE A 66 9.10 -1.49 14.17
CA ILE A 66 9.60 -1.88 15.50
C ILE A 66 11.13 -1.77 15.56
N HIS A 67 11.83 -2.39 14.61
CA HIS A 67 13.30 -2.55 14.66
C HIS A 67 14.07 -1.36 14.09
N MET A 68 13.52 -0.65 13.08
CA MET A 68 14.11 0.56 12.49
C MET A 68 15.56 0.43 11.99
N GLY A 69 16.01 -0.78 11.66
CA GLY A 69 17.32 -0.98 11.00
C GLY A 69 17.31 -0.35 9.60
N PRO A 70 18.43 0.23 9.13
CA PRO A 70 18.47 0.93 7.85
C PRO A 70 18.13 0.01 6.66
N TRP A 71 18.70 -1.20 6.63
CA TRP A 71 18.38 -2.20 5.61
C TRP A 71 16.92 -2.66 5.69
N MET A 72 16.45 -3.06 6.87
CA MET A 72 15.05 -3.46 7.08
C MET A 72 14.06 -2.37 6.64
N THR A 73 14.33 -1.11 7.00
CA THR A 73 13.48 0.03 6.63
C THR A 73 13.42 0.23 5.13
N ARG A 74 14.58 0.21 4.45
CA ARG A 74 14.64 0.39 2.99
C ARG A 74 13.99 -0.77 2.26
N THR A 75 14.26 -2.00 2.68
CA THR A 75 13.64 -3.20 2.11
C THR A 75 12.12 -3.14 2.23
N ALA A 76 11.58 -2.74 3.39
CA ALA A 76 10.13 -2.60 3.57
C ALA A 76 9.52 -1.51 2.68
N LEU A 77 10.18 -0.36 2.54
CA LEU A 77 9.71 0.74 1.67
C LEU A 77 9.78 0.36 0.19
N VAL A 78 10.86 -0.29 -0.24
CA VAL A 78 11.02 -0.78 -1.61
C VAL A 78 9.98 -1.87 -1.91
N MET A 79 9.79 -2.83 -1.01
CA MET A 79 8.74 -3.85 -1.14
C MET A 79 7.36 -3.19 -1.33
N TYR A 80 7.01 -2.21 -0.50
CA TYR A 80 5.73 -1.51 -0.65
C TYR A 80 5.63 -0.78 -2.00
N LEU A 81 6.69 -0.09 -2.43
CA LEU A 81 6.73 0.60 -3.73
C LEU A 81 6.60 -0.35 -4.91
N THR A 82 7.17 -1.57 -4.83
CA THR A 82 7.03 -2.59 -5.88
C THR A 82 5.58 -3.06 -6.06
N TRP A 83 4.74 -2.92 -5.04
CA TRP A 83 3.30 -3.13 -5.15
C TRP A 83 2.56 -1.84 -5.56
N ALA A 84 2.83 -0.72 -4.88
CA ALA A 84 2.07 0.52 -5.03
C ALA A 84 2.19 1.14 -6.43
N VAL A 85 3.38 1.07 -7.05
CA VAL A 85 3.60 1.65 -8.38
C VAL A 85 2.83 0.89 -9.47
N PRO A 86 2.97 -0.44 -9.64
CA PRO A 86 2.13 -1.18 -10.59
C PRO A 86 0.64 -1.03 -10.29
N HIS A 87 0.24 -1.06 -9.02
CA HIS A 87 -1.16 -0.93 -8.62
C HIS A 87 -1.77 0.42 -9.04
N PHE A 88 -1.04 1.53 -8.90
CA PHE A 88 -1.44 2.84 -9.41
C PHE A 88 -1.67 2.83 -10.92
N PHE A 89 -0.76 2.22 -11.69
CA PHE A 89 -0.88 2.19 -13.15
C PHE A 89 -2.03 1.29 -13.62
N VAL A 90 -2.28 0.17 -12.94
CA VAL A 90 -3.46 -0.68 -13.21
C VAL A 90 -4.74 0.17 -13.09
N HIS A 91 -4.91 0.87 -11.97
CA HIS A 91 -6.08 1.73 -11.78
C HIS A 91 -6.14 2.87 -12.78
N LEU A 92 -5.02 3.50 -13.10
CA LEU A 92 -4.96 4.57 -14.10
C LEU A 92 -5.49 4.13 -15.47
N THR A 93 -5.30 2.85 -15.82
CA THR A 93 -5.80 2.27 -17.08
C THR A 93 -7.24 1.72 -16.99
N MET A 94 -7.86 1.75 -15.81
CA MET A 94 -9.16 1.14 -15.52
C MET A 94 -10.07 2.11 -14.74
N LEU A 95 -10.27 3.32 -15.27
CA LEU A 95 -11.08 4.36 -14.62
C LEU A 95 -12.47 4.53 -15.24
N ASP A 96 -12.72 3.94 -16.41
CA ASP A 96 -13.92 4.24 -17.23
C ASP A 96 -15.25 3.89 -16.54
N HIS A 97 -15.23 3.00 -15.56
CA HIS A 97 -16.41 2.62 -14.78
C HIS A 97 -16.72 3.58 -13.61
N LEU A 98 -15.81 4.51 -13.28
CA LEU A 98 -15.96 5.42 -12.15
C LEU A 98 -16.48 6.80 -12.58
N GLY A 99 -17.29 7.39 -11.71
CA GLY A 99 -17.57 8.82 -11.79
C GLY A 99 -16.29 9.67 -11.62
N PRO A 100 -16.20 10.86 -12.24
CA PRO A 100 -14.97 11.68 -12.23
C PRO A 100 -14.43 12.03 -10.85
N SER A 101 -15.31 12.29 -9.88
CA SER A 101 -14.94 12.61 -8.50
C SER A 101 -14.32 11.39 -7.79
N THR A 102 -14.93 10.21 -7.92
CA THR A 102 -14.43 8.96 -7.36
C THR A 102 -13.10 8.57 -8.00
N ALA A 103 -12.98 8.68 -9.32
CA ALA A 103 -11.72 8.45 -10.03
C ALA A 103 -10.60 9.37 -9.54
N THR A 104 -10.88 10.66 -9.38
CA THR A 104 -9.91 11.64 -8.86
C THR A 104 -9.46 11.29 -7.44
N LEU A 105 -10.42 10.99 -6.54
CA LEU A 105 -10.11 10.63 -5.16
C LEU A 105 -9.27 9.35 -5.08
N LEU A 106 -9.61 8.34 -5.88
CA LEU A 106 -8.85 7.10 -6.00
C LEU A 106 -7.41 7.38 -6.43
N MET A 107 -7.22 8.13 -7.52
CA MET A 107 -5.88 8.40 -8.05
C MET A 107 -5.03 9.26 -7.11
N VAL A 108 -5.65 10.21 -6.38
CA VAL A 108 -4.95 10.95 -5.31
C VAL A 108 -4.53 10.01 -4.19
N ALA A 109 -5.41 9.12 -3.72
CA ALA A 109 -5.09 8.17 -2.67
C ALA A 109 -3.95 7.23 -3.07
N LEU A 110 -3.99 6.68 -4.29
CA LEU A 110 -2.94 5.83 -4.84
C LEU A 110 -1.62 6.60 -5.06
N GLY A 111 -1.71 7.86 -5.51
CA GLY A 111 -0.54 8.74 -5.62
C GLY A 111 0.13 8.99 -4.27
N LEU A 112 -0.66 9.22 -3.21
CA LEU A 112 -0.15 9.36 -1.85
C LEU A 112 0.46 8.05 -1.32
N ALA A 113 -0.09 6.90 -1.70
CA ALA A 113 0.49 5.60 -1.40
C ALA A 113 1.88 5.41 -2.04
N ILE A 114 2.21 6.10 -3.14
CA ILE A 114 3.57 6.11 -3.71
C ILE A 114 4.42 7.20 -3.05
N ALA A 115 3.91 8.43 -2.98
CA ALA A 115 4.66 9.61 -2.55
C ALA A 115 5.15 9.48 -1.11
N LEU A 116 4.34 8.94 -0.20
CA LEU A 116 4.72 8.74 1.20
C LEU A 116 5.95 7.82 1.34
N PRO A 117 5.93 6.54 0.93
CA PRO A 117 7.07 5.65 1.07
C PRO A 117 8.30 6.11 0.26
N ALA A 118 8.12 6.74 -0.91
CA ALA A 118 9.22 7.34 -1.65
C ALA A 118 9.91 8.47 -0.85
N GLY A 119 9.12 9.37 -0.26
CA GLY A 119 9.63 10.43 0.61
C GLY A 119 10.34 9.87 1.85
N LEU A 120 9.78 8.84 2.48
CA LEU A 120 10.43 8.13 3.58
C LEU A 120 11.76 7.49 3.15
N LEU A 121 11.82 6.91 1.95
CA LEU A 121 13.03 6.28 1.41
C LEU A 121 14.15 7.32 1.23
N VAL A 122 13.85 8.46 0.61
CA VAL A 122 14.79 9.59 0.48
C VAL A 122 15.31 10.08 1.83
N LEU A 123 14.44 10.15 2.85
CA LEU A 123 14.84 10.51 4.21
C LEU A 123 15.82 9.49 4.82
N THR A 124 15.76 8.21 4.44
CA THR A 124 16.75 7.21 4.89
C THR A 124 18.11 7.36 4.21
N GLU A 125 18.17 7.87 2.98
CA GLU A 125 19.40 8.03 2.22
C GLU A 125 20.23 9.22 2.71
N ARG A 126 19.55 10.34 2.99
CA ARG A 126 20.17 11.53 3.58
C ARG A 126 20.82 11.29 4.95
N ARG A 127 20.44 10.20 5.63
CA ARG A 127 21.06 9.81 6.92
C ARG A 127 22.39 9.07 6.76
N LEU A 128 22.64 8.39 5.64
CA LEU A 128 23.88 7.63 5.43
C LEU A 128 25.00 8.43 4.78
N ARG A 129 24.71 9.63 4.25
CA ARG A 129 25.71 10.57 3.74
C ARG A 129 25.84 11.72 4.73
N PRO A 130 26.80 11.72 5.66
CA PRO A 130 27.15 12.93 6.38
C PRO A 130 27.72 13.92 5.35
N LEU A 131 27.24 15.17 5.38
CA LEU A 131 27.89 16.30 4.71
C LEU A 131 29.20 16.61 5.43
#